data_AF-A0A380EKW2-F1
#
_entry.id   AF-A0A380EKW2-F1
#
_cell.length_a   1.000
_cell.length_b   1.000
_cell.length_c   1.000
_cell.angle_alpha   90.00
_cell.angle_beta   90.00
_cell.angle_gamma   90.00
#
_symmetry.space_group_name_H-M   'P 1'
#
loop_
_entity.id
_entity.type
_entity.pdbx_description
1 polymer ?
#
loop_
_entity_poly.entity_id
_entity_poly.type
_entity_poly.pdbx_seq_one_letter_code
_entity_poly.pdbx_strand_id
1 'polypeptide(L)'
;MNKNIVIKSMAALAILTSVTGINAAVVEETQQIANAEKNVTQVKDTNIFPYNGVVSFKDATGFVIGKNTIITNKHVSKDYKVGDRITAHPNGDKGNGGIYKIKSISDYPGDEDISVMNIEEQAVERGPKGFNFNENVQAFNFAKDAKVDDKIKVIGYPLPAQNSFKQFESTGTIKRIKDNIFKF
;
A
#
# COMPACT_ATOMS: atom_id res chain seq x y z
N MET A 1 -13.82 -33.25 -9.49
CA MET A 1 -14.23 -32.74 -8.15
C MET A 1 -13.45 -31.47 -7.87
N ASN A 2 -14.03 -30.30 -8.16
CA ASN A 2 -13.41 -29.01 -7.83
C ASN A 2 -13.90 -28.55 -6.46
N LYS A 3 -12.98 -28.40 -5.51
CA LYS A 3 -13.26 -27.79 -4.22
C LYS A 3 -13.23 -26.28 -4.41
N ASN A 4 -14.41 -25.66 -4.51
CA ASN A 4 -14.55 -24.20 -4.44
C ASN A 4 -14.25 -23.77 -3.00
N ILE A 5 -13.10 -23.12 -2.79
CA ILE A 5 -12.74 -22.50 -1.51
C ILE A 5 -13.33 -21.09 -1.53
N VAL A 6 -14.37 -20.87 -0.73
CA VAL A 6 -15.06 -19.59 -0.53
C VAL A 6 -14.36 -18.85 0.63
N ILE A 7 -13.87 -17.62 0.41
CA ILE A 7 -13.06 -16.87 1.40
C ILE A 7 -13.71 -15.52 1.72
N LYS A 8 -14.48 -15.50 2.82
CA LYS A 8 -15.22 -14.36 3.35
C LYS A 8 -14.35 -13.34 4.09
N SER A 9 -13.98 -12.20 3.48
CA SER A 9 -13.55 -10.99 4.24
C SER A 9 -13.22 -9.78 3.35
N MET A 10 -13.27 -8.56 3.91
CA MET A 10 -13.25 -7.25 3.23
C MET A 10 -11.91 -6.51 3.43
N ALA A 11 -11.33 -5.93 2.36
CA ALA A 11 -10.23 -4.95 2.45
C ALA A 11 -10.70 -3.56 2.04
N ALA A 12 -10.41 -2.56 2.86
CA ALA A 12 -10.48 -1.16 2.46
C ALA A 12 -9.16 -0.47 2.86
N LEU A 13 -8.37 -0.05 1.87
CA LEU A 13 -7.24 0.86 2.05
C LEU A 13 -7.43 2.03 1.08
N ALA A 14 -7.64 3.23 1.61
CA ALA A 14 -7.68 4.46 0.82
C ALA A 14 -6.25 5.03 0.72
N ILE A 15 -5.74 5.21 -0.49
CA ILE A 15 -4.42 5.79 -0.76
C ILE A 15 -4.59 7.27 -1.17
N LEU A 16 -3.78 8.14 -0.57
CA LEU A 16 -3.74 9.57 -0.84
C LEU A 16 -2.91 9.82 -2.11
N THR A 17 -3.55 10.08 -3.25
CA THR A 17 -2.88 10.56 -4.46
C THR A 17 -2.62 12.06 -4.33
N SER A 18 -1.39 12.46 -4.03
CA SER A 18 -1.03 13.88 -3.96
C SER A 18 -0.95 14.48 -5.37
N VAL A 19 -1.79 15.47 -5.67
CA VAL A 19 -1.60 16.36 -6.83
C VAL A 19 -0.58 17.42 -6.45
N THR A 20 0.48 17.57 -7.24
CA THR A 20 1.48 18.62 -7.10
C THR A 20 0.91 19.98 -7.51
N GLY A 21 1.13 21.00 -6.68
CA GLY A 21 0.90 22.41 -7.02
C GLY A 21 1.50 23.34 -5.97
N ILE A 22 2.59 24.00 -6.33
CA ILE A 22 3.37 24.94 -5.50
C ILE A 22 2.74 26.33 -5.64
N ASN A 23 2.46 27.02 -4.54
CA ASN A 23 2.92 28.39 -4.25
C ASN A 23 2.15 29.01 -3.07
N ALA A 24 2.91 29.62 -2.17
CA ALA A 24 2.41 30.53 -1.16
C ALA A 24 1.90 31.81 -1.84
N ALA A 25 0.67 32.21 -1.52
CA ALA A 25 0.26 33.61 -1.49
C ALA A 25 -0.84 33.74 -0.44
N VAL A 26 -0.54 34.53 0.59
CA VAL A 26 -1.48 34.98 1.60
C VAL A 26 -2.47 35.93 0.92
N VAL A 27 -3.77 35.61 0.96
CA VAL A 27 -4.84 36.60 0.94
C VAL A 27 -5.91 36.11 1.92
N GLU A 28 -6.18 36.92 2.93
CA GLU A 28 -7.26 36.77 3.89
C GLU A 28 -8.61 36.81 3.17
N GLU A 29 -9.28 35.68 3.10
CA GLU A 29 -10.75 35.59 3.10
C GLU A 29 -11.10 34.20 3.62
N THR A 30 -12.01 34.14 4.57
CA THR A 30 -12.43 32.97 5.35
C THR A 30 -13.09 31.90 4.47
N GLN A 31 -12.31 31.24 3.63
CA GLN A 31 -12.63 29.89 3.19
C GLN A 31 -12.37 28.96 4.36
N GLN A 32 -13.40 28.19 4.75
CA GLN A 32 -13.21 27.03 5.61
C GLN A 32 -12.34 26.03 4.84
N ILE A 33 -11.03 26.22 4.90
CA ILE A 33 -10.07 25.20 4.51
C ILE A 33 -10.29 24.09 5.53
N ALA A 34 -10.95 23.01 5.11
CA ALA A 34 -11.07 21.82 5.92
C ALA A 34 -9.64 21.45 6.39
N ASN A 35 -9.38 21.57 7.69
CA ASN A 35 -8.12 21.12 8.26
C ASN A 35 -8.05 19.61 8.02
N ALA A 36 -7.31 19.19 6.99
CA ALA A 36 -6.96 17.80 6.82
C ALA A 36 -6.21 17.35 8.08
N GLU A 37 -6.60 16.22 8.68
CA GLU A 37 -5.89 15.65 9.82
C GLU A 37 -4.41 15.48 9.47
N LYS A 38 -3.54 16.35 10.00
CA LYS A 38 -2.11 16.38 9.68
C LYS A 38 -1.31 15.49 10.65
N ASN A 39 -1.84 14.30 10.92
CA ASN A 39 -1.22 13.34 11.83
C ASN A 39 -0.35 12.35 11.06
N VAL A 40 0.69 12.88 10.41
CA VAL A 40 1.64 12.10 9.60
C VAL A 40 2.95 11.97 10.37
N THR A 41 3.41 10.73 10.54
CA THR A 41 4.69 10.43 11.20
C THR A 41 5.54 9.52 10.32
N GLN A 42 6.84 9.80 10.27
CA GLN A 42 7.78 8.90 9.60
C GLN A 42 7.96 7.63 10.43
N VAL A 43 7.82 6.48 9.79
CA VAL A 43 8.07 5.17 10.41
C VAL A 43 9.57 5.01 10.62
N LYS A 44 9.98 4.73 11.86
CA LYS A 44 11.41 4.62 12.22
C LYS A 44 12.02 3.28 11.85
N ASP A 45 11.26 2.20 12.01
CA ASP A 45 11.64 0.82 11.70
C ASP A 45 10.53 0.15 10.90
N THR A 46 10.85 -0.23 9.66
CA THR A 46 9.91 -0.85 8.72
C THR A 46 9.99 -2.38 8.73
N ASN A 47 10.90 -2.98 9.51
CA ASN A 47 11.08 -4.44 9.57
C ASN A 47 10.04 -5.14 10.46
N ILE A 48 9.28 -4.38 11.23
CA ILE A 48 8.23 -4.86 12.14
C ILE A 48 6.85 -4.67 11.51
N PHE A 49 5.90 -5.52 11.90
CA PHE A 49 4.51 -5.38 11.48
C PHE A 49 3.85 -4.18 12.19
N PRO A 50 3.00 -3.39 11.50
CA PRO A 50 2.43 -3.59 10.16
C PRO A 50 3.31 -3.18 8.98
N TYR A 51 4.43 -2.51 9.21
CA TYR A 51 5.24 -1.82 8.20
C TYR A 51 5.94 -2.77 7.21
N ASN A 52 6.33 -3.96 7.68
CA ASN A 52 6.94 -5.00 6.85
C ASN A 52 5.96 -5.72 5.92
N GLY A 53 4.67 -5.41 6.00
CA GLY A 53 3.65 -5.84 5.06
C GLY A 53 3.44 -4.88 3.89
N VAL A 54 4.13 -3.74 3.86
CA VAL A 54 3.97 -2.70 2.82
C VAL A 54 5.12 -2.79 1.83
N VAL A 55 4.84 -2.62 0.53
CA VAL A 55 5.83 -2.64 -0.56
C VAL A 55 5.84 -1.32 -1.31
N SER A 56 6.99 -0.96 -1.84
CA SER A 56 7.17 0.23 -2.67
C SER A 56 7.27 -0.15 -4.13
N PHE A 57 6.54 0.59 -4.95
CA PHE A 57 6.82 0.77 -6.37
C PHE A 57 7.74 1.98 -6.54
N LYS A 58 8.10 2.37 -7.77
CA LYS A 58 8.93 3.56 -8.02
C LYS A 58 8.25 4.84 -7.53
N ASP A 59 6.94 4.93 -7.70
CA ASP A 59 6.11 6.11 -7.50
C ASP A 59 4.75 5.80 -6.84
N ALA A 60 4.57 4.58 -6.33
CA ALA A 60 3.33 4.12 -5.71
C ALA A 60 3.56 3.13 -4.55
N THR A 61 2.48 2.70 -3.91
CA THR A 61 2.48 1.77 -2.76
C THR A 61 1.62 0.53 -3.05
N GLY A 62 1.99 -0.61 -2.48
CA GLY A 62 1.14 -1.79 -2.36
C GLY A 62 1.33 -2.46 -1.01
N PHE A 63 0.62 -3.55 -0.74
CA PHE A 63 0.76 -4.31 0.50
C PHE A 63 0.51 -5.81 0.30
N VAL A 64 1.13 -6.62 1.14
CA VAL A 64 1.10 -8.08 1.08
C VAL A 64 -0.19 -8.62 1.71
N ILE A 65 -0.86 -9.54 1.02
CA ILE A 65 -2.09 -10.19 1.50
C ILE A 65 -1.99 -11.71 1.64
N GLY A 66 -0.86 -12.29 1.23
CA GLY A 66 -0.67 -13.73 1.28
C GLY A 66 0.65 -14.16 0.66
N LYS A 67 0.83 -15.47 0.52
CA LYS A 67 2.04 -16.04 -0.09
C LYS A 67 2.22 -15.48 -1.50
N ASN A 68 3.34 -14.77 -1.71
CA ASN A 68 3.72 -14.20 -3.00
C ASN A 68 2.71 -13.22 -3.61
N THR A 69 1.77 -12.67 -2.84
CA THR A 69 0.67 -11.90 -3.40
C THR A 69 0.53 -10.54 -2.71
N ILE A 70 0.45 -9.49 -3.52
CA ILE A 70 0.24 -8.12 -3.08
C ILE A 70 -1.02 -7.52 -3.70
N ILE A 71 -1.56 -6.50 -3.06
CA ILE A 71 -2.62 -5.64 -3.59
C ILE A 71 -2.05 -4.25 -3.84
N THR A 72 -2.48 -3.64 -4.94
CA THR A 72 -2.34 -2.22 -5.25
C THR A 72 -3.58 -1.76 -6.05
N ASN A 73 -3.54 -0.57 -6.65
CA ASN A 73 -4.64 -0.03 -7.45
C ASN A 73 -4.40 -0.28 -8.96
N LYS A 74 -5.45 -0.21 -9.79
CA LYS A 74 -5.33 -0.31 -11.25
C LYS A 74 -4.55 0.86 -11.84
N HIS A 75 -4.71 2.05 -11.26
CA HIS A 75 -3.91 3.20 -11.68
C HIS A 75 -2.41 3.01 -11.41
N VAL A 76 -2.03 2.10 -10.51
CA VAL A 76 -0.64 1.67 -10.34
C VAL A 76 -0.32 0.58 -11.34
N SER A 77 -1.13 -0.48 -11.40
CA SER A 77 -0.82 -1.66 -12.22
C SER A 77 -0.65 -1.36 -13.71
N LYS A 78 -1.37 -0.37 -14.26
CA LYS A 78 -1.22 0.08 -15.65
C LYS A 78 0.19 0.59 -16.01
N ASP A 79 0.94 1.07 -15.02
CA ASP A 79 2.28 1.65 -15.20
C ASP A 79 3.40 0.62 -14.99
N TYR A 80 3.05 -0.63 -14.63
CA TYR A 80 3.98 -1.74 -14.41
C TYR A 80 3.63 -2.95 -15.28
N LYS A 81 4.64 -3.75 -15.62
CA LYS A 81 4.49 -5.00 -16.36
C LYS A 81 5.19 -6.15 -15.65
N VAL A 82 4.89 -7.37 -16.08
CA VAL A 82 5.61 -8.58 -15.63
C VAL A 82 7.11 -8.40 -15.84
N GLY A 83 7.89 -8.72 -14.82
CA GLY A 83 9.34 -8.53 -14.77
C GLY A 83 9.80 -7.20 -14.16
N ASP A 84 8.93 -6.20 -14.07
CA ASP A 84 9.24 -4.97 -13.31
C ASP A 84 9.38 -5.27 -11.81
N ARG A 85 9.99 -4.34 -11.08
CA ARG A 85 10.47 -4.58 -9.71
C ARG A 85 9.68 -3.81 -8.66
N ILE A 86 9.51 -4.44 -7.52
CA ILE A 86 9.06 -3.82 -6.28
C ILE A 86 10.14 -3.99 -5.21
N THR A 87 10.10 -3.13 -4.19
CA THR A 87 10.98 -3.21 -3.03
C THR A 87 10.15 -3.49 -1.78
N ALA A 88 10.51 -4.51 -1.01
CA ALA A 88 9.82 -4.85 0.23
C ALA A 88 10.18 -3.85 1.33
N HIS A 89 9.19 -3.14 1.87
CA HIS A 89 9.27 -2.24 3.03
C HIS A 89 10.54 -1.35 3.15
N PRO A 90 11.00 -0.65 2.09
CA PRO A 90 12.15 0.24 2.19
C PRO A 90 11.98 1.33 3.25
N ASN A 91 13.11 1.78 3.80
CA ASN A 91 13.19 2.86 4.79
C ASN A 91 14.34 3.82 4.46
N GLY A 92 14.31 4.33 3.23
CA GLY A 92 15.45 5.01 2.60
C GLY A 92 16.73 4.18 2.68
N ASP A 93 17.84 4.83 3.03
CA ASP A 93 19.16 4.21 3.00
C ASP A 93 19.39 3.21 4.16
N LYS A 94 18.43 3.04 5.08
CA LYS A 94 18.50 2.04 6.16
C LYS A 94 18.34 0.60 5.67
N GLY A 95 17.98 0.41 4.40
CA GLY A 95 17.77 -0.90 3.79
C GLY A 95 16.29 -1.21 3.53
N ASN A 96 16.05 -2.46 3.14
CA ASN A 96 14.76 -2.98 2.72
C ASN A 96 14.72 -4.51 2.87
N GLY A 97 13.53 -5.10 2.72
CA GLY A 97 13.30 -6.55 2.74
C GLY A 97 13.67 -7.30 1.47
N GLY A 98 14.39 -6.68 0.53
CA GLY A 98 14.75 -7.24 -0.77
C GLY A 98 13.99 -6.61 -1.94
N ILE A 99 14.48 -6.88 -3.14
CA ILE A 99 13.91 -6.43 -4.42
C ILE A 99 13.39 -7.63 -5.19
N TYR A 100 12.13 -7.57 -5.64
CA TYR A 100 11.42 -8.71 -6.22
C TYR A 100 10.79 -8.35 -7.56
N LYS A 101 10.66 -9.35 -8.45
CA LYS A 101 9.99 -9.17 -9.75
C LYS A 101 8.51 -9.47 -9.66
N ILE A 102 7.71 -8.69 -10.37
CA ILE A 102 6.30 -8.98 -10.62
C ILE A 102 6.22 -10.18 -11.57
N LYS A 103 5.50 -11.21 -11.15
CA LYS A 103 5.26 -12.46 -11.90
C LYS A 103 3.99 -12.39 -12.75
N SER A 104 2.92 -11.86 -12.18
CA SER A 104 1.64 -11.68 -12.87
C SER A 104 0.88 -10.50 -12.29
N ILE A 105 0.04 -9.89 -13.11
CA ILE A 105 -0.84 -8.78 -12.75
C ILE A 105 -2.28 -9.21 -13.08
N SER A 106 -3.21 -8.96 -12.18
CA SER A 106 -4.61 -9.35 -12.31
C SER A 106 -5.48 -8.22 -11.79
N ASP A 107 -5.87 -7.34 -12.71
CA ASP A 107 -6.81 -6.26 -12.41
C ASP A 107 -8.20 -6.84 -12.13
N TYR A 108 -8.91 -6.22 -11.17
CA TYR A 108 -10.28 -6.62 -10.89
C TYR A 108 -11.19 -6.32 -12.08
N PRO A 109 -12.07 -7.25 -12.51
CA PRO A 109 -12.90 -7.06 -13.70
C PRO A 109 -14.00 -6.00 -13.54
N GLY A 110 -14.37 -5.62 -12.30
CA GLY A 110 -15.34 -4.54 -12.03
C GLY A 110 -14.76 -3.14 -12.19
N ASP A 111 -15.51 -2.12 -11.78
CA ASP A 111 -15.10 -0.71 -11.92
C ASP A 111 -14.12 -0.26 -10.83
N GLU A 112 -14.02 -1.02 -9.75
CA GLU A 112 -13.21 -0.64 -8.60
C GLU A 112 -11.72 -0.64 -8.91
N ASP A 113 -11.03 0.33 -8.32
CA ASP A 113 -9.61 0.60 -8.55
C ASP A 113 -8.73 -0.33 -7.69
N ILE A 114 -8.76 -1.62 -7.98
CA ILE A 114 -7.96 -2.65 -7.28
C ILE A 114 -7.32 -3.62 -8.27
N SER A 115 -6.07 -3.96 -8.00
CA SER A 115 -5.28 -4.92 -8.77
C SER A 115 -4.50 -5.83 -7.82
N VAL A 116 -4.43 -7.11 -8.17
CA VAL A 116 -3.65 -8.12 -7.45
C VAL A 116 -2.42 -8.44 -8.29
N MET A 117 -1.24 -8.47 -7.65
CA MET A 117 -0.02 -8.90 -8.31
C MET A 117 0.59 -10.08 -7.57
N ASN A 118 1.02 -11.08 -8.33
CA ASN A 118 1.88 -12.14 -7.80
C ASN A 118 3.33 -11.79 -8.03
N ILE A 119 4.18 -12.14 -7.07
CA ILE A 119 5.59 -11.77 -6.99
C ILE A 119 6.43 -13.03 -7.03
N GLU A 120 7.53 -13.03 -7.79
CA GLU A 120 8.48 -14.15 -7.75
C GLU A 120 9.04 -14.34 -6.34
N GLU A 121 9.06 -15.60 -5.87
CA GLU A 121 9.47 -15.91 -4.49
C GLU A 121 10.94 -15.61 -4.23
N GLN A 122 11.78 -15.81 -5.25
CA GLN A 122 13.20 -15.55 -5.18
C GLN A 122 13.49 -14.08 -5.51
N ALA A 123 14.14 -13.38 -4.58
CA ALA A 123 14.54 -12.00 -4.77
C ALA A 123 15.59 -11.84 -5.87
N VAL A 124 15.56 -10.69 -6.54
CA VAL A 124 16.66 -10.19 -7.37
C VAL A 124 17.81 -9.74 -6.47
N GLU A 125 17.47 -9.02 -5.39
CA GLU A 125 18.39 -8.59 -4.34
C GLU A 125 17.83 -9.05 -3.00
N ARG A 126 18.64 -9.78 -2.22
CA ARG A 126 18.18 -10.40 -0.98
C ARG A 126 17.84 -9.38 0.11
N GLY A 127 16.84 -9.71 0.93
CA GLY A 127 16.59 -9.01 2.18
C GLY A 127 17.41 -9.57 3.35
N PRO A 128 17.23 -9.02 4.57
CA PRO A 128 17.92 -9.46 5.77
C PRO A 128 17.66 -10.92 6.13
N LYS A 129 16.50 -11.45 5.75
CA LYS A 129 16.11 -12.86 5.99
C LYS A 129 16.39 -13.77 4.78
N GLY A 130 17.19 -13.31 3.82
CA GLY A 130 17.56 -14.09 2.64
C GLY A 130 16.74 -13.74 1.40
N PHE A 131 16.69 -14.67 0.45
CA PHE A 131 16.09 -14.41 -0.86
C PHE A 131 14.58 -14.66 -0.92
N ASN A 132 13.99 -15.37 0.05
CA ASN A 132 12.57 -15.69 0.01
C ASN A 132 11.72 -14.45 0.34
N PHE A 133 10.81 -14.08 -0.56
CA PHE A 133 9.85 -12.98 -0.35
C PHE A 133 9.06 -13.13 0.95
N ASN A 134 8.48 -14.32 1.16
CA ASN A 134 7.56 -14.60 2.24
C ASN A 134 8.23 -14.60 3.62
N GLU A 135 9.55 -14.79 3.68
CA GLU A 135 10.32 -14.69 4.93
C GLU A 135 10.58 -13.23 5.32
N ASN A 136 10.76 -12.36 4.32
CA ASN A 136 11.08 -10.95 4.52
C ASN A 136 9.86 -10.06 4.76
N VAL A 137 8.64 -10.53 4.51
CA VAL A 137 7.40 -9.73 4.66
C VAL A 137 6.40 -10.42 5.59
N GLN A 138 5.38 -9.68 6.04
CA GLN A 138 4.24 -10.26 6.75
C GLN A 138 2.93 -9.79 6.10
N ALA A 139 2.06 -10.75 5.77
CA ALA A 139 0.77 -10.47 5.14
C ALA A 139 -0.22 -9.82 6.11
N PHE A 140 -1.01 -8.89 5.60
CA PHE A 140 -2.17 -8.35 6.31
C PHE A 140 -3.34 -9.34 6.30
N ASN A 141 -4.10 -9.34 7.39
CA ASN A 141 -5.40 -9.97 7.44
C ASN A 141 -6.48 -8.95 7.11
N PHE A 142 -7.52 -9.40 6.41
CA PHE A 142 -8.70 -8.59 6.18
C PHE A 142 -9.46 -8.34 7.49
N ALA A 143 -9.97 -7.12 7.65
CA ALA A 143 -10.88 -6.80 8.73
C ALA A 143 -12.24 -7.48 8.50
N LYS A 144 -12.97 -7.78 9.57
CA LYS A 144 -14.33 -8.34 9.47
C LYS A 144 -15.31 -7.31 8.92
N ASP A 145 -15.21 -6.09 9.42
CA ASP A 145 -16.02 -4.93 9.06
C ASP A 145 -15.24 -3.64 9.37
N ALA A 146 -15.81 -2.51 8.97
CA ALA A 146 -15.39 -1.17 9.35
C ALA A 146 -16.63 -0.27 9.42
N LYS A 147 -16.60 0.75 10.27
CA LYS A 147 -17.72 1.67 10.49
C LYS A 147 -17.28 3.12 10.38
N VAL A 148 -18.23 4.01 10.11
CA VAL A 148 -18.00 5.46 10.17
C VAL A 148 -17.49 5.82 11.57
N ASP A 149 -16.55 6.75 11.62
CA ASP A 149 -15.81 7.23 12.79
C ASP A 149 -14.78 6.25 13.39
N ASP A 150 -14.63 5.04 12.86
CA ASP A 150 -13.52 4.16 13.24
C ASP A 150 -12.18 4.83 12.94
N LYS A 151 -11.23 4.69 13.87
CA LYS A 151 -9.85 5.17 13.69
C LYS A 151 -9.10 4.26 12.72
N ILE A 152 -8.44 4.87 11.74
CA ILE A 152 -7.67 4.19 10.71
C ILE A 152 -6.26 4.73 10.61
N LYS A 153 -5.41 3.94 9.96
CA LYS A 153 -4.03 4.29 9.62
C LYS A 153 -3.82 4.00 8.14
N VAL A 154 -3.22 4.94 7.43
CA VAL A 154 -2.74 4.77 6.06
C VAL A 154 -1.22 4.74 6.11
N ILE A 155 -0.63 3.67 5.61
CA ILE A 155 0.82 3.45 5.62
C ILE A 155 1.30 3.35 4.18
N GLY A 156 2.34 4.11 3.82
CA GLY A 156 2.87 4.06 2.47
C GLY A 156 4.04 5.00 2.22
N TYR A 157 4.27 5.28 0.94
CA TYR A 157 5.41 6.03 0.43
C TYR A 157 4.96 7.34 -0.25
N PRO A 158 4.54 8.36 0.50
CA PRO A 158 4.21 9.66 -0.08
C PRO A 158 5.45 10.33 -0.65
N LEU A 159 5.35 10.85 -1.89
CA LEU A 159 6.44 11.56 -2.59
C LEU A 159 7.80 10.82 -2.49
N PRO A 160 7.88 9.56 -2.96
CA PRO A 160 9.00 8.68 -2.65
C PRO A 160 10.35 9.22 -3.13
N ALA A 161 10.38 9.96 -4.24
CA ALA A 161 11.58 10.61 -4.75
C ALA A 161 12.09 11.73 -3.83
N GLN A 162 11.20 12.52 -3.22
CA GLN A 162 11.57 13.61 -2.31
C GLN A 162 11.92 13.09 -0.91
N ASN A 163 11.22 12.03 -0.49
CA ASN A 163 11.38 11.45 0.83
C ASN A 163 12.34 10.25 0.85
N SER A 164 13.08 10.02 -0.23
CA SER A 164 14.00 8.89 -0.41
C SER A 164 13.40 7.56 0.06
N PHE A 165 12.18 7.24 -0.37
CA PHE A 165 11.49 6.00 0.00
C PHE A 165 11.39 5.73 1.52
N LYS A 166 11.33 6.78 2.35
CA LYS A 166 10.93 6.65 3.76
C LYS A 166 9.44 6.31 3.83
N GLN A 167 9.09 5.37 4.69
CA GLN A 167 7.69 5.00 4.93
C GLN A 167 7.06 5.95 5.96
N PHE A 168 5.79 6.29 5.76
CA PHE A 168 5.03 7.16 6.66
C PHE A 168 3.73 6.50 7.07
N GLU A 169 3.30 6.78 8.30
CA GLU A 169 1.99 6.46 8.83
C GLU A 169 1.19 7.76 8.97
N SER A 170 -0.01 7.80 8.38
CA SER A 170 -0.99 8.86 8.53
C SER A 170 -2.20 8.31 9.27
N THR A 171 -2.60 8.95 10.37
CA THR A 171 -3.75 8.50 11.16
C THR A 171 -4.97 9.38 10.92
N GLY A 172 -6.15 8.78 10.99
CA GLY A 172 -7.40 9.53 10.88
C GLY A 172 -8.65 8.72 11.20
N THR A 173 -9.79 9.17 10.72
CA THR A 173 -11.10 8.51 10.95
C THR A 173 -11.89 8.29 9.67
N ILE A 174 -12.64 7.19 9.60
CA ILE A 174 -13.52 6.89 8.46
C ILE A 174 -14.67 7.90 8.43
N LYS A 175 -14.81 8.68 7.35
CA LYS A 175 -15.91 9.65 7.22
C LYS A 175 -17.16 9.10 6.54
N ARG A 176 -17.00 8.11 5.66
CA ARG A 176 -18.10 7.53 4.89
C ARG A 176 -17.72 6.14 4.40
N ILE A 177 -18.66 5.20 4.50
CA ILE A 177 -18.61 3.91 3.81
C ILE A 177 -19.89 3.81 2.98
N LYS A 178 -19.75 3.62 1.67
CA LYS A 178 -20.88 3.45 0.76
C LYS A 178 -20.51 2.46 -0.35
N ASP A 179 -21.44 1.56 -0.65
CA ASP A 179 -21.38 0.62 -1.77
C ASP A 179 -20.26 -0.42 -1.69
N ASN A 180 -19.09 -0.17 -2.29
CA ASN A 180 -17.99 -1.11 -2.66
C ASN A 180 -17.35 -1.90 -1.50
N ILE A 181 -18.19 -2.60 -0.76
CA ILE A 181 -17.86 -3.60 0.22
C ILE A 181 -17.60 -4.88 -0.57
N PHE A 182 -16.33 -5.13 -0.85
CA PHE A 182 -15.94 -6.38 -1.47
C PHE A 182 -16.27 -7.54 -0.54
N LYS A 183 -17.24 -8.34 -0.95
CA LYS A 183 -17.57 -9.62 -0.33
C LYS A 183 -16.86 -10.69 -1.15
N PHE A 184 -15.65 -11.07 -0.74
CA PHE A 184 -14.96 -12.22 -1.30
C PHE A 184 -15.52 -13.52 -0.69
#